data_AF-A0A960CDI5-F1
#
_entry.id   AF-A0A960CDI5-F1
#
_cell.length_a   1.000
_cell.length_b   1.000
_cell.length_c   1.000
_cell.angle_alpha   90.00
_cell.angle_beta   90.00
_cell.angle_gamma   90.00
#
_symmetry.space_group_name_H-M   'P 1'
#
loop_
_entity.id
_entity.type
_entity.pdbx_description
1 polymer ?
#
loop_
_entity_poly.entity_id
_entity_poly.type
_entity_poly.pdbx_seq_one_letter_code
_entity_poly.pdbx_strand_id
1 'polypeptide(L)'
;MSLSFRSNRSAGARRAVAGVLTAAALTGVVVGTAPVAAADDPPNCTAADLAGVAAGVSAAMSAYLFTHPDVNAFATSLKGQPRDEVQAMVQQWSEAHPQERAEIKAIRQPLADLRNRCGGLDNDPVADVRGALAG
;
A
#
# COMPACT_ATOMS: atom_id res chain seq x y z
N MET A 1 -47.37 -35.09 -42.88
CA MET A 1 -47.89 -33.82 -43.42
C MET A 1 -47.33 -32.70 -42.55
N SER A 2 -46.35 -31.92 -43.03
CA SER A 2 -46.52 -30.65 -43.78
C SER A 2 -47.35 -29.64 -42.99
N LEU A 3 -46.96 -28.38 -42.73
CA LEU A 3 -45.89 -27.49 -43.17
C LEU A 3 -46.05 -26.22 -42.31
N SER A 4 -44.97 -25.49 -42.02
CA SER A 4 -44.87 -24.01 -42.09
C SER A 4 -44.00 -23.42 -40.99
N PHE A 5 -42.70 -23.39 -41.25
CA PHE A 5 -41.80 -22.43 -40.63
C PHE A 5 -41.86 -21.13 -41.44
N ARG A 6 -42.62 -20.12 -40.97
CA ARG A 6 -42.57 -18.78 -41.54
C ARG A 6 -41.29 -18.09 -41.04
N SER A 7 -40.32 -18.06 -41.93
CA SER A 7 -39.14 -17.17 -41.90
C SER A 7 -39.58 -15.73 -41.64
N ASN A 8 -39.13 -15.14 -40.52
CA ASN A 8 -39.12 -13.69 -40.37
C ASN A 8 -37.67 -13.22 -40.38
N ARG A 9 -37.26 -12.63 -41.51
CA ARG A 9 -35.95 -12.00 -41.70
C ARG A 9 -36.00 -10.60 -41.08
N SER A 10 -35.64 -10.48 -39.81
CA SER A 10 -35.22 -9.20 -39.25
C SER A 10 -33.76 -8.98 -39.63
N ALA A 11 -33.55 -8.05 -40.58
CA ALA A 11 -32.24 -7.54 -40.93
C ALA A 11 -31.65 -6.75 -39.75
N GLY A 12 -30.41 -7.06 -39.37
CA GLY A 12 -29.68 -6.31 -38.35
C GLY A 12 -28.61 -7.14 -37.65
N ALA A 13 -27.43 -7.23 -38.28
CA ALA A 13 -26.13 -7.62 -37.72
C ALA A 13 -26.02 -9.01 -37.04
N ARG A 14 -25.63 -10.00 -37.83
CA ARG A 14 -25.20 -11.33 -37.38
C ARG A 14 -23.89 -11.24 -36.60
N ARG A 15 -23.84 -11.97 -35.48
CA ARG A 15 -22.63 -12.34 -34.75
C ARG A 15 -21.63 -13.04 -35.68
N ALA A 16 -20.36 -12.69 -35.56
CA ALA A 16 -19.26 -13.58 -35.91
C ALA A 16 -18.16 -13.42 -34.85
N VAL A 17 -18.22 -14.28 -33.83
CA VAL A 17 -17.05 -14.65 -33.06
C VAL A 17 -16.25 -15.58 -33.96
N ALA A 18 -15.12 -15.10 -34.46
CA ALA A 18 -14.09 -15.92 -35.11
C ALA A 18 -12.79 -15.63 -34.37
N GLY A 19 -12.29 -16.67 -33.69
CA GLY A 19 -11.07 -16.58 -32.90
C GLY A 19 -9.85 -16.33 -33.77
N VAL A 20 -8.91 -15.57 -33.21
CA VAL A 20 -7.50 -15.61 -33.60
C VAL A 20 -6.68 -15.59 -32.31
N LEU A 21 -6.12 -16.75 -31.97
CA LEU A 21 -4.93 -16.84 -31.12
C LEU A 21 -3.78 -16.18 -31.89
N THR A 22 -3.27 -15.05 -31.40
CA THR A 22 -1.94 -14.55 -31.77
C THR A 22 -1.18 -14.24 -30.49
N ALA A 23 -0.39 -15.22 -30.05
CA ALA A 23 0.77 -14.96 -29.25
C ALA A 23 1.87 -14.48 -30.22
N ALA A 24 2.23 -13.20 -30.17
CA ALA A 24 3.61 -12.67 -30.33
C ALA A 24 3.63 -11.15 -30.54
N ALA A 25 4.48 -10.50 -29.75
CA ALA A 25 5.28 -9.31 -30.04
C ALA A 25 4.62 -7.91 -30.18
N LEU A 26 4.84 -7.10 -29.12
CA LEU A 26 5.32 -5.71 -29.13
C LEU A 26 4.85 -4.78 -30.28
N THR A 27 3.83 -3.96 -30.02
CA THR A 27 3.76 -2.56 -30.53
C THR A 27 2.90 -1.73 -29.59
N GLY A 28 3.43 -0.59 -29.14
CA GLY A 28 2.82 0.28 -28.14
C GLY A 28 1.47 0.88 -28.57
N VAL A 29 0.52 0.84 -27.65
CA VAL A 29 -0.66 1.70 -27.68
C VAL A 29 -0.47 2.74 -26.59
N VAL A 30 -0.08 3.95 -26.99
CA VAL A 30 -0.08 5.12 -26.12
C VAL A 30 -1.54 5.55 -25.98
N VAL A 31 -2.19 5.12 -24.91
CA VAL A 31 -3.46 5.73 -24.48
C VAL A 31 -3.10 7.07 -23.87
N GLY A 32 -3.51 8.16 -24.51
CA GLY A 32 -3.24 9.51 -24.05
C GLY A 32 -3.88 9.77 -22.69
N THR A 33 -3.06 9.78 -21.64
CA THR A 33 -3.35 10.46 -20.38
C THR A 33 -2.70 11.84 -20.45
N ALA A 34 -3.45 12.88 -20.07
CA ALA A 34 -2.94 14.24 -19.96
C ALA A 34 -1.63 14.24 -19.15
N PRO A 35 -0.64 15.10 -19.49
CA PRO A 35 0.56 15.22 -18.69
C PRO A 35 0.12 15.79 -17.34
N VAL A 36 -0.04 14.93 -16.34
CA VAL A 36 0.20 15.37 -14.97
C VAL A 36 1.63 15.86 -15.00
N ALA A 37 1.85 17.13 -14.68
CA ALA A 37 3.18 17.62 -14.40
C ALA A 37 3.65 16.93 -13.12
N ALA A 38 4.04 15.65 -13.24
CA ALA A 38 4.90 15.03 -12.27
C ALA A 38 6.20 15.81 -12.38
N ALA A 39 6.44 16.71 -11.41
CA ALA A 39 7.81 16.94 -11.02
C ALA A 39 8.38 15.54 -10.79
N ASP A 40 9.37 15.11 -11.59
CA ASP A 40 10.00 13.81 -11.40
C ASP A 40 10.47 13.76 -9.94
N ASP A 41 9.74 13.01 -9.11
CA ASP A 41 10.12 12.81 -7.72
C ASP A 41 11.59 12.35 -7.72
N PRO A 42 12.41 12.81 -6.75
CA PRO A 42 13.78 12.32 -6.63
C PRO A 42 13.79 10.78 -6.68
N PRO A 43 14.78 10.15 -7.32
CA PRO A 43 14.78 8.70 -7.44
C PRO A 43 14.67 8.04 -6.06
N ASN A 44 13.81 7.03 -5.96
CA ASN A 44 13.45 6.31 -4.71
C ASN A 44 12.54 7.09 -3.73
N CYS A 45 11.74 8.04 -4.21
CA CYS A 45 10.75 8.77 -3.41
C CYS A 45 9.29 8.42 -3.79
N THR A 46 9.04 7.18 -4.21
CA THR A 46 7.70 6.74 -4.62
C THR A 46 6.90 6.12 -3.46
N ALA A 47 5.59 5.93 -3.68
CA ALA A 47 4.75 5.15 -2.77
C ALA A 47 5.25 3.69 -2.59
N ALA A 48 5.87 3.11 -3.62
CA ALA A 48 6.47 1.78 -3.54
C ALA A 48 7.68 1.75 -2.59
N ASP A 49 8.51 2.80 -2.62
CA ASP A 49 9.67 2.93 -1.73
C ASP A 49 9.23 3.09 -0.27
N LEU A 50 8.21 3.92 -0.04
CA LEU A 50 7.60 4.06 1.29
C LEU A 50 7.05 2.73 1.80
N ALA A 51 6.29 2.01 0.98
CA ALA A 51 5.75 0.69 1.34
C ALA A 51 6.86 -0.30 1.70
N GLY A 52 7.93 -0.36 0.90
CA GLY A 52 9.06 -1.25 1.12
C GLY A 52 9.79 -0.95 2.43
N VAL A 53 10.10 0.32 2.69
CA VAL A 53 10.73 0.75 3.96
C VAL A 53 9.83 0.48 5.15
N ALA A 54 8.53 0.80 5.07
CA ALA A 54 7.57 0.56 6.14
C ALA A 54 7.42 -0.95 6.45
N ALA A 55 7.42 -1.80 5.42
CA ALA A 55 7.41 -3.26 5.59
C ALA A 55 8.68 -3.75 6.30
N GLY A 56 9.85 -3.26 5.90
CA GLY A 56 11.12 -3.58 6.55
C GLY A 56 11.16 -3.18 8.03
N VAL A 57 10.74 -1.94 8.34
CA VAL A 57 10.63 -1.44 9.73
C VAL A 57 9.66 -2.31 10.54
N SER A 58 8.53 -2.72 9.96
CA SER A 58 7.55 -3.58 10.64
C SER A 58 8.11 -4.96 10.94
N ALA A 59 8.85 -5.56 9.99
CA ALA A 59 9.51 -6.85 10.20
C ALA A 59 10.59 -6.77 11.30
N ALA A 60 11.41 -5.72 11.27
CA ALA A 60 12.43 -5.48 12.30
C ALA A 60 11.81 -5.25 13.69
N MET A 61 10.72 -4.50 13.76
CA MET A 61 9.97 -4.29 15.01
C MET A 61 9.39 -5.61 15.53
N SER A 62 8.84 -6.46 14.66
CA SER A 62 8.34 -7.79 15.05
C SER A 62 9.45 -8.63 15.69
N ALA A 63 10.62 -8.71 15.04
CA ALA A 63 11.78 -9.42 15.59
C ALA A 63 12.23 -8.84 16.94
N TYR A 64 12.26 -7.51 17.08
CA TYR A 64 12.60 -6.83 18.33
C TYR A 64 11.64 -7.17 19.46
N LEU A 65 10.33 -7.15 19.20
CA LEU A 65 9.32 -7.48 20.21
C LEU A 65 9.40 -8.94 20.67
N PHE A 66 9.78 -9.88 19.79
CA PHE A 66 10.00 -11.27 20.20
C PHE A 66 11.25 -11.46 21.07
N THR A 67 12.25 -10.58 20.97
CA THR A 67 13.44 -10.60 21.82
C THR A 67 13.32 -9.72 23.07
N HIS A 68 12.32 -8.84 23.12
CA HIS A 68 12.04 -7.93 24.24
C HIS A 68 10.62 -8.18 24.78
N PRO A 69 10.44 -9.24 25.60
CA PRO A 69 9.11 -9.66 26.06
C PRO A 69 8.42 -8.61 26.95
N ASP A 70 9.17 -7.78 27.65
CA ASP A 70 8.69 -6.64 28.44
C ASP A 70 8.12 -5.53 27.54
N VAL A 71 8.84 -5.16 26.47
CA VAL A 71 8.37 -4.20 25.47
C VAL A 71 7.13 -4.75 24.76
N ASN A 72 7.12 -6.05 24.44
CA ASN A 72 5.98 -6.71 23.82
C ASN A 72 4.74 -6.72 24.72
N ALA A 73 4.91 -7.01 26.01
CA ALA A 73 3.83 -6.94 26.99
C ALA A 73 3.28 -5.52 27.10
N PHE A 74 4.15 -4.51 27.15
CA PHE A 74 3.75 -3.10 27.15
C PHE A 74 3.00 -2.73 25.86
N ALA A 75 3.56 -3.02 24.68
CA ALA A 75 2.90 -2.73 23.41
C ALA A 75 1.53 -3.42 23.29
N THR A 76 1.40 -4.63 23.83
CA THR A 76 0.13 -5.38 23.85
C THR A 76 -0.89 -4.76 24.82
N SER A 77 -0.44 -4.22 25.96
CA SER A 77 -1.34 -3.61 26.96
C SER A 77 -2.02 -2.33 26.46
N LEU A 78 -1.45 -1.67 25.44
CA LEU A 78 -2.04 -0.50 24.79
C LEU A 78 -3.30 -0.83 23.97
N LYS A 79 -3.61 -2.11 23.72
CA LYS A 79 -4.74 -2.53 22.90
C LYS A 79 -6.07 -2.06 23.51
N GLY A 80 -6.85 -1.31 22.74
CA GLY A 80 -8.18 -0.83 23.12
C GLY A 80 -8.18 0.48 23.89
N GLN A 81 -7.01 1.05 24.19
CA GLN A 81 -6.90 2.33 24.87
C GLN A 81 -7.22 3.52 23.95
N PRO A 82 -7.77 4.61 24.48
CA PRO A 82 -7.90 5.88 23.76
C PRO A 82 -6.56 6.39 23.23
N ARG A 83 -6.59 7.09 22.09
CA ARG A 83 -5.36 7.58 21.41
C ARG A 83 -4.54 8.52 22.30
N ASP A 84 -5.20 9.38 23.05
CA ASP A 84 -4.61 10.32 23.99
C ASP A 84 -3.95 9.60 25.18
N GLU A 85 -4.62 8.58 25.72
CA GLU A 85 -4.07 7.76 26.80
C GLU A 85 -2.84 6.97 26.36
N VAL A 86 -2.87 6.38 25.16
CA VAL A 86 -1.71 5.68 24.57
C VAL A 86 -0.49 6.57 24.49
N GLN A 87 -0.64 7.83 24.08
CA GLN A 87 0.49 8.76 23.98
C GLN A 87 1.13 9.02 25.35
N ALA A 88 0.32 9.25 26.38
CA ALA A 88 0.79 9.46 27.75
C ALA A 88 1.50 8.21 28.30
N MET A 89 0.93 7.02 28.10
CA MET A 89 1.52 5.75 28.53
C MET A 89 2.87 5.49 27.86
N VAL A 90 2.96 5.71 26.54
CA VAL A 90 4.21 5.54 25.77
C VAL A 90 5.27 6.52 26.24
N GLN A 91 4.91 7.78 26.51
CA GLN A 91 5.86 8.78 27.01
C GLN A 91 6.43 8.38 28.37
N GLN A 92 5.55 8.03 29.32
CA GLN A 92 5.95 7.60 30.66
C GLN A 92 6.82 6.34 30.63
N TRP A 93 6.41 5.32 29.87
CA TRP A 93 7.20 4.10 29.71
C TRP A 93 8.56 4.41 29.10
N SER A 94 8.59 5.22 28.04
CA SER A 94 9.83 5.56 27.35
C SER A 94 10.80 6.31 28.26
N GLU A 95 10.35 7.19 29.14
CA GLU A 95 11.19 7.90 30.12
C GLU A 95 11.90 6.95 31.09
N ALA A 96 11.19 5.92 31.54
CA ALA A 96 11.75 4.86 32.39
C ALA A 96 12.66 3.87 31.62
N HIS A 97 12.51 3.78 30.30
CA HIS A 97 13.19 2.80 29.42
C HIS A 97 13.99 3.51 28.31
N PRO A 98 15.05 4.27 28.67
CA PRO A 98 15.77 5.11 27.73
C PRO A 98 16.56 4.33 26.67
N GLN A 99 16.97 3.09 26.99
CA GLN A 99 17.70 2.22 26.07
C GLN A 99 16.74 1.68 25.00
N GLU A 100 15.64 1.09 25.41
CA GLU A 100 14.61 0.52 24.54
C GLU A 100 14.00 1.61 23.66
N ARG A 101 13.81 2.81 24.20
CA ARG A 101 13.44 4.00 23.41
C ARG A 101 14.45 4.29 22.31
N ALA A 102 15.75 4.22 22.59
CA ALA A 102 16.80 4.45 21.60
C ALA A 102 16.82 3.36 20.52
N GLU A 103 16.63 2.10 20.91
CA GLU A 103 16.56 0.94 20.02
C GLU A 103 15.32 1.00 19.10
N ILE A 104 14.13 1.25 19.66
CA ILE A 104 12.90 1.47 18.90
C ILE A 104 13.05 2.65 17.94
N LYS A 105 13.71 3.74 18.37
CA LYS A 105 14.03 4.86 17.48
C LYS A 105 14.94 4.43 16.35
N ALA A 106 15.97 3.64 16.62
CA ALA A 106 16.88 3.12 15.60
C ALA A 106 16.15 2.23 14.58
N ILE A 107 15.25 1.35 15.03
CA ILE A 107 14.42 0.52 14.14
C ILE A 107 13.58 1.37 13.18
N ARG A 108 13.10 2.54 13.64
CA ARG A 108 12.26 3.45 12.85
C ARG A 108 13.05 4.47 12.02
N GLN A 109 14.37 4.55 12.18
CA GLN A 109 15.20 5.51 11.43
C GLN A 109 15.03 5.46 9.91
N PRO A 110 14.93 4.27 9.26
CA PRO A 110 14.78 4.22 7.81
C PRO A 110 13.59 5.03 7.27
N LEU A 111 12.49 5.08 8.03
CA LEU A 111 11.31 5.85 7.66
C LEU A 111 11.54 7.37 7.83
N ALA A 112 12.24 7.76 8.90
CA ALA A 112 12.60 9.15 9.13
C ALA A 112 13.58 9.64 8.05
N ASP A 113 14.58 8.84 7.71
CA ASP A 113 15.56 9.14 6.66
C ASP A 113 14.89 9.27 5.29
N LEU A 114 13.96 8.38 4.95
CA LEU A 114 13.18 8.48 3.72
C LEU A 114 12.37 9.78 3.68
N ARG A 115 11.67 10.13 4.77
CA ARG A 115 10.91 11.38 4.85
C ARG A 115 11.80 12.62 4.74
N ASN A 116 12.94 12.62 5.42
CA ASN A 116 13.89 13.74 5.39
C ASN A 116 14.47 13.96 3.98
N ARG A 117 14.64 12.87 3.21
CA ARG A 117 15.16 12.92 1.84
C ARG A 117 14.09 13.30 0.81
N CYS A 118 12.84 12.90 1.01
CA CYS A 118 11.78 12.99 0.01
C CYS A 118 10.70 14.07 0.28
N GLY A 119 10.63 14.65 1.48
CA GLY A 119 9.89 15.89 1.76
C GLY A 119 8.36 15.89 1.62
N GLY A 120 7.70 14.76 1.27
CA GLY A 120 6.24 14.73 1.04
C GLY A 120 5.53 13.37 1.15
N LEU A 121 6.18 12.34 1.72
CA LEU A 121 5.61 10.99 1.91
C LEU A 121 4.78 10.84 3.20
N ASP A 122 4.60 11.92 3.94
CA ASP A 122 3.83 12.02 5.19
C ASP A 122 2.33 11.82 4.98
N ASN A 123 1.84 12.01 3.74
CA ASN A 123 0.56 11.45 3.30
C ASN A 123 0.84 10.02 2.82
N ASP A 124 0.65 9.00 3.67
CA ASP A 124 0.88 7.60 3.29
C ASP A 124 -0.06 7.21 2.12
N PRO A 125 0.42 7.21 0.85
CA PRO A 125 -0.44 6.97 -0.30
C PRO A 125 -0.93 5.53 -0.29
N VAL A 126 -0.21 4.64 0.40
CA VAL A 126 -0.54 3.23 0.55
C VAL A 126 -1.67 3.07 1.57
N ALA A 127 -1.71 3.88 2.62
CA ALA A 127 -2.85 3.92 3.53
C ALA A 127 -4.10 4.51 2.86
N ASP A 128 -3.96 5.54 2.03
CA ASP A 128 -5.07 6.15 1.30
C ASP A 128 -5.68 5.16 0.28
N VAL A 129 -4.83 4.53 -0.55
CA VAL A 129 -5.27 3.47 -1.49
C VAL A 129 -5.93 2.30 -0.73
N ARG A 130 -5.38 1.88 0.41
CA ARG A 130 -5.99 0.82 1.23
C ARG A 130 -7.35 1.22 1.77
N GLY A 131 -7.51 2.48 2.21
CA GLY A 131 -8.79 3.02 2.67
C GLY A 131 -9.82 3.08 1.55
N ALA A 132 -9.42 3.57 0.37
CA ALA A 132 -10.29 3.67 -0.80
C ALA A 132 -10.79 2.30 -1.32
N LEU A 133 -9.98 1.24 -1.17
CA LEU A 133 -10.37 -0.13 -1.57
C LEU A 133 -11.18 -0.88 -0.50
N ALA A 134 -11.22 -0.38 0.73
CA ALA A 134 -11.94 -1.00 1.85
C ALA A 134 -13.37 -0.48 2.03
N GLY A 135 -13.77 0.56 1.28
CA GLY A 135 -15.13 1.09 1.21
C GLY A 135 -15.90 0.58 0.01
#